data_AF-A0A9E5ZX47-F1
#
_entry.id   AF-A0A9E5ZX47-F1
#
_cell.length_a   1.000
_cell.length_b   1.000
_cell.length_c   1.000
_cell.angle_alpha   90.00
_cell.angle_beta   90.00
_cell.angle_gamma   90.00
#
_symmetry.space_group_name_H-M   'P 1'
#
loop_
_entity.id
_entity.type
_entity.pdbx_description
1 polymer ?
#
loop_
_entity_poly.entity_id
_entity_poly.type
_entity_poly.pdbx_seq_one_letter_code
_entity_poly.pdbx_strand_id
1 'polypeptide(L)'
;MFRALAGLKSGTKTPQDYKGPVRKTHSFDPRSFENAKRAIFLFGDPVAAVISTRKNRYGRRHFLNCGASDRDPETTDIFREDALNYEKMWHAWPQRQSFDLLCVRYEALYDHLNTIEEFFGRRLYLPPPKPRTTSLIDDVSALDLDAIRTTYANLIAAIDRAPDLTIWRKQC
;
A
#
# COMPACT_ATOMS: atom_id res chain seq x y z
N MET A 1 10.33 -0.47 -2.69
CA MET A 1 9.76 0.29 -3.83
C MET A 1 10.08 1.78 -3.80
N PHE A 2 9.48 2.61 -2.92
CA PHE A 2 9.69 4.08 -2.93
C PHE A 2 11.15 4.51 -3.07
N ARG A 3 12.06 3.96 -2.25
CA ARG A 3 13.49 4.32 -2.28
C ARG A 3 14.15 4.00 -3.63
N ALA A 4 13.84 2.85 -4.22
CA ALA A 4 14.34 2.47 -5.54
C ALA A 4 13.83 3.44 -6.63
N LEU A 5 12.55 3.81 -6.58
CA LEU A 5 12.01 4.83 -7.48
C LEU A 5 12.64 6.21 -7.22
N ALA A 6 12.90 6.56 -5.97
CA ALA A 6 13.51 7.82 -5.60
C ALA A 6 15.02 7.87 -5.92
N GLY A 7 15.64 6.79 -6.41
CA GLY A 7 17.08 6.70 -6.65
C GLY A 7 17.92 6.66 -5.36
N LEU A 8 17.31 6.27 -4.24
CA LEU A 8 17.94 6.24 -2.93
C LEU A 8 18.51 4.85 -2.64
N LYS A 9 19.62 4.79 -1.89
CA LYS A 9 20.16 3.54 -1.33
C LYS A 9 19.10 2.75 -0.58
N SER A 10 19.19 1.43 -0.54
CA SER A 10 18.28 0.56 0.23
C SER A 10 18.14 1.00 1.69
N GLY A 11 16.94 0.89 2.25
CA GLY A 11 16.63 1.30 3.62
C GLY A 11 15.17 1.01 3.99
N THR A 12 14.86 1.06 5.28
CA THR A 12 13.56 0.63 5.83
C THR A 12 12.51 1.74 5.91
N LYS A 13 12.93 3.02 5.82
CA LYS A 13 12.06 4.18 5.96
C LYS A 13 12.21 5.14 4.77
N THR A 14 11.11 5.80 4.42
CA THR A 14 11.12 6.99 3.56
C THR A 14 11.80 8.13 4.32
N PRO A 15 12.83 8.81 3.75
CA PRO A 15 13.43 9.97 4.40
C PRO A 15 12.37 11.07 4.60
N GLN A 16 12.34 11.69 5.78
CA GLN A 16 11.34 12.73 6.09
C GLN A 16 11.60 14.04 5.32
N ASP A 17 12.85 14.26 4.93
CA ASP A 17 13.39 15.43 4.24
C ASP A 17 13.61 15.20 2.74
N TYR A 18 13.08 14.10 2.18
CA TYR A 18 13.24 13.81 0.76
C TYR A 18 12.60 14.90 -0.10
N LYS A 19 13.44 15.61 -0.87
CA LYS A 19 13.04 16.58 -1.88
C LYS A 19 13.41 16.04 -3.26
N GLY A 20 12.45 15.41 -3.92
CA GLY A 20 12.66 14.87 -5.26
C GLY A 20 11.35 14.65 -6.01
N PRO A 21 11.42 14.18 -7.27
CA PRO A 21 10.26 14.08 -8.14
C PRO A 21 9.31 12.94 -7.77
N VAL A 22 9.73 11.98 -6.93
CA VAL A 22 8.91 10.84 -6.52
C VAL A 22 8.17 11.15 -5.23
N ARG A 23 6.84 11.04 -5.26
CA ARG A 23 6.00 11.24 -4.09
C ARG A 23 5.40 9.92 -3.62
N LYS A 24 5.28 9.75 -2.31
CA LYS A 24 4.49 8.69 -1.68
C LYS A 24 3.28 9.35 -1.03
N THR A 25 2.12 8.74 -1.20
CA THR A 25 0.85 9.22 -0.64
C THR A 25 -0.02 8.04 -0.22
N HIS A 26 -1.03 8.32 0.60
CA HIS A 26 -2.17 7.42 0.83
C HIS A 26 -3.50 8.16 0.52
N SER A 27 -3.45 9.18 -0.35
CA SER A 27 -4.62 9.95 -0.78
C SER A 27 -5.70 9.06 -1.40
N PHE A 28 -6.96 9.41 -1.16
CA PHE A 28 -8.13 8.81 -1.80
C PHE A 28 -8.54 9.51 -3.09
N ASP A 29 -7.88 10.61 -3.44
CA ASP A 29 -8.14 11.35 -4.68
C ASP A 29 -6.87 11.32 -5.56
N PRO A 30 -6.60 10.20 -6.24
CA PRO A 30 -5.47 10.11 -7.15
C PRO A 30 -5.54 11.15 -8.27
N ARG A 31 -6.73 11.60 -8.66
CA ARG A 31 -6.89 12.58 -9.76
C ARG A 31 -6.28 13.94 -9.46
N SER A 32 -6.12 14.28 -8.17
CA SER A 32 -5.41 15.50 -7.73
C SER A 32 -3.92 15.56 -8.12
N PHE A 33 -3.33 14.45 -8.58
CA PHE A 33 -1.94 14.41 -9.03
C PHE A 33 -1.80 14.70 -10.53
N GLU A 34 -2.30 15.84 -11.00
CA GLU A 34 -2.34 16.22 -12.43
C GLU A 34 -0.96 16.23 -13.11
N ASN A 35 0.10 16.51 -12.35
CA ASN A 35 1.48 16.54 -12.84
C ASN A 35 2.18 15.17 -12.82
N ALA A 36 1.53 14.13 -12.28
CA ALA A 36 2.11 12.80 -12.29
C ALA A 36 2.04 12.21 -13.71
N LYS A 37 3.15 11.62 -14.17
CA LYS A 37 3.16 10.87 -15.44
C LYS A 37 2.83 9.39 -15.24
N ARG A 38 3.35 8.83 -14.14
CA ARG A 38 3.25 7.41 -13.79
C ARG A 38 3.09 7.25 -12.28
N ALA A 39 2.30 6.28 -11.86
CA ALA A 39 2.16 5.87 -10.48
C ALA A 39 2.26 4.34 -10.35
N ILE A 40 2.64 3.89 -9.16
CA ILE A 40 2.53 2.48 -8.77
C ILE A 40 1.67 2.39 -7.51
N PHE A 41 0.64 1.57 -7.56
CA PHE A 41 -0.18 1.20 -6.40
C PHE A 41 0.19 -0.22 -5.97
N LEU A 42 0.75 -0.32 -4.76
CA LEU A 42 1.18 -1.57 -4.17
C LEU A 42 0.12 -2.03 -3.17
N PHE A 43 -0.46 -3.20 -3.41
CA PHE A 43 -1.44 -3.83 -2.53
C PHE A 43 -0.94 -5.22 -2.11
N GLY A 44 -1.62 -5.89 -1.19
CA GLY A 44 -1.26 -7.24 -0.74
C GLY A 44 -2.28 -7.74 0.27
N ASP A 45 -1.96 -8.82 0.99
CA ASP A 45 -2.86 -9.39 2.00
C ASP A 45 -3.33 -8.34 3.04
N PRO A 46 -4.65 -8.02 3.12
CA PRO A 46 -5.22 -7.11 4.11
C PRO A 46 -4.93 -7.53 5.54
N VAL A 47 -5.00 -8.83 5.84
CA VAL A 47 -4.83 -9.34 7.21
C VAL A 47 -3.41 -9.05 7.68
N ALA A 48 -2.40 -9.45 6.90
CA ALA A 48 -1.01 -9.13 7.19
C ALA A 48 -0.76 -7.61 7.24
N ALA A 49 -1.43 -6.81 6.40
CA ALA A 49 -1.27 -5.35 6.40
C ALA A 49 -1.79 -4.70 7.69
N VAL A 50 -2.97 -5.09 8.16
CA VAL A 50 -3.61 -4.57 9.38
C VAL A 50 -2.78 -4.93 10.62
N ILE A 51 -2.36 -6.19 10.74
CA ILE A 51 -1.52 -6.65 11.85
C ILE A 51 -0.16 -5.94 11.83
N SER A 52 0.48 -5.85 10.66
CA SER A 52 1.75 -5.13 10.51
C SER A 52 1.62 -3.66 10.91
N THR A 53 0.49 -3.02 10.60
CA THR A 53 0.23 -1.63 10.98
C THR A 53 0.07 -1.49 12.47
N ARG A 54 -0.72 -2.36 13.12
CA ARG A 54 -0.87 -2.38 14.59
C ARG A 54 0.49 -2.52 15.28
N LYS A 55 1.35 -3.41 14.79
CA LYS A 55 2.67 -3.70 15.38
C LYS A 55 3.70 -2.58 15.18
N ASN A 56 3.75 -1.97 14.00
CA ASN A 56 4.92 -1.16 13.60
C ASN A 56 4.62 0.32 13.40
N ARG A 57 3.35 0.70 13.19
CA ARG A 57 2.98 2.04 12.69
C ARG A 57 1.71 2.57 13.33
N TYR A 58 1.31 2.03 14.46
CA TYR A 58 0.07 2.39 15.13
C TYR A 58 0.23 3.66 15.96
N GLY A 59 0.02 4.81 15.32
CA GLY A 59 0.12 6.10 15.99
C GLY A 59 -0.43 7.24 15.15
N ARG A 60 -0.56 8.42 15.76
CA ARG A 60 -1.29 9.57 15.20
C ARG A 60 -0.84 9.95 13.79
N ARG A 61 0.47 9.94 13.53
CA ARG A 61 1.01 10.26 12.20
C ARG A 61 0.54 9.29 11.12
N HIS A 62 0.38 8.01 11.43
CA HIS A 62 -0.09 7.05 10.44
C HIS A 62 -1.58 7.24 10.14
N PHE A 63 -2.38 7.48 11.18
CA PHE A 63 -3.80 7.84 11.05
C PHE A 63 -3.99 9.07 10.16
N LEU A 64 -3.23 10.14 10.41
CA LEU A 64 -3.23 11.34 9.57
C LEU A 64 -2.89 11.01 8.11
N ASN A 65 -1.84 10.21 7.89
CA ASN A 65 -1.46 9.79 6.54
C ASN A 65 -2.57 9.00 5.84
N CYS A 66 -3.33 8.20 6.58
CA CYS A 66 -4.45 7.40 6.11
C CYS A 66 -5.80 8.16 6.14
N GLY A 67 -5.78 9.49 6.20
CA GLY A 67 -7.00 10.32 6.15
C GLY A 67 -7.95 10.13 7.33
N ALA A 68 -7.47 9.62 8.46
CA ALA A 68 -8.22 9.35 9.69
C ALA A 68 -7.84 10.37 10.78
N SER A 69 -7.83 11.65 10.44
CA SER A 69 -7.38 12.73 11.33
C SER A 69 -8.27 12.98 12.54
N ASP A 70 -9.55 12.60 12.39
CA ASP A 70 -10.65 12.67 13.36
C ASP A 70 -10.66 11.49 14.35
N ARG A 71 -9.86 10.45 14.10
CA ARG A 71 -9.76 9.26 14.94
C ARG A 71 -8.55 9.32 15.87
N ASP A 72 -8.72 8.80 17.09
CA ASP A 72 -7.65 8.69 18.07
C ASP A 72 -7.12 7.24 18.11
N PRO A 73 -5.83 7.00 17.81
CA PRO A 73 -5.24 5.66 17.90
C PRO A 73 -5.48 4.97 19.23
N GLU A 74 -5.54 5.70 20.35
CA GLU A 74 -5.67 5.09 21.69
C GLU A 74 -7.03 4.45 21.93
N THR A 75 -8.08 4.95 21.27
CA THR A 75 -9.46 4.48 21.43
C THR A 75 -10.00 3.76 20.20
N THR A 76 -9.28 3.84 19.08
CA THR A 76 -9.64 3.16 17.84
C THR A 76 -9.21 1.70 17.87
N ASP A 77 -10.03 0.82 17.31
CA ASP A 77 -9.68 -0.59 17.10
C ASP A 77 -9.72 -0.96 15.62
N ILE A 78 -8.56 -0.90 14.97
CA ILE A 78 -8.42 -1.22 13.56
C ILE A 78 -8.62 -2.71 13.23
N PHE A 79 -8.85 -3.58 14.21
CA PHE A 79 -9.25 -4.97 13.96
C PHE A 79 -10.76 -5.12 13.78
N ARG A 80 -11.54 -4.15 14.29
CA ARG A 80 -13.01 -4.18 14.35
C ARG A 80 -13.68 -3.13 13.47
N GLU A 81 -12.91 -2.20 12.90
CA GLU A 81 -13.38 -1.23 11.90
C GLU A 81 -12.27 -0.84 10.91
N ASP A 82 -12.63 -0.48 9.67
CA ASP A 82 -11.69 0.09 8.69
C ASP A 82 -11.36 1.57 9.00
N ALA A 83 -10.90 1.85 10.21
CA ALA A 83 -10.59 3.22 10.64
C ALA A 83 -9.41 3.84 9.87
N LEU A 84 -8.60 3.04 9.16
CA LEU A 84 -7.50 3.50 8.34
C LEU A 84 -7.83 3.60 6.85
N ASN A 85 -9.11 3.44 6.48
CA ASN A 85 -9.61 3.66 5.13
C ASN A 85 -8.91 2.78 4.07
N TYR A 86 -8.55 1.54 4.41
CA TYR A 86 -7.90 0.62 3.48
C TYR A 86 -8.81 0.25 2.31
N GLU A 87 -10.09 0.01 2.58
CA GLU A 87 -11.09 -0.28 1.55
C GLU A 87 -11.31 0.94 0.65
N LYS A 88 -11.37 2.14 1.25
CA LYS A 88 -11.47 3.39 0.48
C LYS A 88 -10.25 3.62 -0.42
N MET A 89 -9.03 3.34 0.04
CA MET A 89 -7.84 3.37 -0.83
C MET A 89 -7.95 2.37 -1.96
N TRP A 90 -8.40 1.15 -1.66
CA TRP A 90 -8.60 0.12 -2.68
C TRP A 90 -9.63 0.52 -3.72
N HIS A 91 -10.70 1.24 -3.38
CA HIS A 91 -11.65 1.70 -4.40
C HIS A 91 -11.16 2.90 -5.21
N ALA A 92 -10.27 3.71 -4.65
CA ALA A 92 -9.78 4.91 -5.31
C ALA A 92 -8.76 4.62 -6.42
N TRP A 93 -7.87 3.65 -6.21
CA TRP A 93 -6.65 3.49 -7.02
C TRP A 93 -6.75 2.57 -8.25
N PRO A 94 -7.18 1.30 -8.17
CA PRO A 94 -7.08 0.28 -9.23
C PRO A 94 -8.13 0.45 -10.34
N GLN A 95 -8.14 1.64 -10.93
CA GLN A 95 -8.98 2.05 -12.04
C GLN A 95 -8.19 3.05 -12.91
N ARG A 96 -8.77 3.46 -14.05
CA ARG A 96 -8.15 4.47 -14.90
C ARG A 96 -7.96 5.79 -14.17
N GLN A 97 -6.80 6.42 -14.38
CA GLN A 97 -6.41 7.69 -13.77
C GLN A 97 -6.01 8.70 -14.85
N SER A 98 -5.75 9.94 -14.45
CA SER A 98 -5.18 11.00 -15.31
C SER A 98 -3.71 10.76 -15.68
N PHE A 99 -3.12 9.66 -15.20
CA PHE A 99 -1.75 9.20 -15.43
C PHE A 99 -1.71 7.69 -15.64
N ASP A 100 -0.59 7.19 -16.15
CA ASP A 100 -0.35 5.74 -16.23
C ASP A 100 -0.23 5.16 -14.82
N LEU A 101 -0.98 4.10 -14.53
CA LEU A 101 -0.98 3.44 -13.23
C LEU A 101 -0.61 1.96 -13.38
N LEU A 102 0.39 1.53 -12.62
CA LEU A 102 0.69 0.11 -12.42
C LEU A 102 0.19 -0.30 -11.04
N CYS A 103 -0.74 -1.25 -10.98
CA CYS A 103 -1.14 -1.91 -9.75
C CYS A 103 -0.38 -3.22 -9.65
N VAL A 104 0.23 -3.51 -8.49
CA VAL A 104 0.96 -4.77 -8.27
C VAL A 104 0.75 -5.30 -6.87
N ARG A 105 0.53 -6.62 -6.78
CA ARG A 105 0.49 -7.37 -5.54
C ARG A 105 1.90 -7.47 -4.97
N TYR A 106 2.06 -7.15 -3.69
CA TYR A 106 3.36 -7.11 -3.00
C TYR A 106 4.08 -8.45 -3.04
N GLU A 107 3.31 -9.52 -2.92
CA GLU A 107 3.77 -10.90 -2.94
C GLU A 107 4.37 -11.27 -4.32
N ALA A 108 3.83 -10.72 -5.42
CA ALA A 108 4.31 -10.94 -6.79
C ALA A 108 5.28 -9.85 -7.28
N LEU A 109 5.71 -8.94 -6.40
CA LEU A 109 6.47 -7.74 -6.79
C LEU A 109 7.79 -8.09 -7.50
N TYR A 110 8.49 -9.11 -7.03
CA TYR A 110 9.78 -9.51 -7.57
C TYR A 110 9.65 -10.27 -8.89
N ASP A 111 8.61 -11.09 -9.02
CA ASP A 111 8.31 -11.86 -10.25
C ASP A 111 7.99 -10.92 -11.42
N HIS A 112 7.42 -9.75 -11.12
CA HIS A 112 7.09 -8.72 -12.09
C HIS A 112 8.12 -7.59 -12.19
N LEU A 113 9.32 -7.73 -11.62
CA LEU A 113 10.31 -6.64 -11.59
C LEU A 113 10.64 -6.09 -12.98
N ASN A 114 10.84 -6.97 -13.98
CA ASN A 114 11.13 -6.57 -15.35
C ASN A 114 10.01 -5.69 -15.94
N THR A 115 8.74 -6.07 -15.74
CA THR A 115 7.58 -5.29 -16.21
C THR A 115 7.49 -3.93 -15.50
N ILE A 116 7.82 -3.88 -14.21
CA ILE A 116 7.85 -2.62 -13.45
C ILE A 116 8.97 -1.70 -13.96
N GLU A 117 10.16 -2.25 -14.23
CA GLU A 117 11.28 -1.50 -14.79
C GLU A 117 10.97 -0.93 -16.17
N GLU A 118 10.35 -1.72 -17.04
CA GLU A 118 9.86 -1.29 -18.35
C GLU A 118 8.81 -0.16 -18.22
N PHE A 119 7.83 -0.35 -17.32
CA PHE A 119 6.80 0.66 -17.06
C PHE A 119 7.40 2.00 -16.63
N PHE A 120 8.42 1.98 -15.76
CA PHE A 120 9.10 3.21 -15.34
C PHE A 120 10.21 3.68 -16.30
N GLY A 121 10.61 2.86 -17.28
CA GLY A 121 11.68 3.17 -18.24
C GLY A 121 13.07 3.21 -17.60
N ARG A 122 13.31 2.45 -16.53
CA ARG A 122 14.63 2.37 -15.86
C ARG A 122 14.76 1.13 -15.00
N ARG A 123 16.01 0.72 -14.75
CA ARG A 123 16.35 -0.33 -13.78
C ARG A 123 16.05 0.11 -12.35
N LEU A 124 15.55 -0.82 -11.53
CA LEU A 124 15.20 -0.63 -10.13
C LEU A 124 15.96 -1.62 -9.26
N TYR A 125 16.81 -1.08 -8.38
CA TYR A 125 17.52 -1.90 -7.40
C TYR A 125 16.66 -2.08 -6.15
N LEU A 126 15.93 -3.20 -6.09
CA LEU A 126 15.22 -3.62 -4.89
C LEU A 126 16.18 -4.39 -3.96
N PRO A 127 16.04 -4.28 -2.63
CA PRO A 127 16.72 -5.21 -1.72
C PRO A 127 16.24 -6.64 -2.00
N PRO A 128 16.99 -7.68 -1.60
CA PRO A 128 16.51 -9.06 -1.69
C PRO A 128 15.13 -9.23 -1.06
N PRO A 129 14.27 -10.11 -1.61
CA PRO A 129 12.97 -10.39 -1.01
C PRO A 129 13.18 -10.85 0.43
N LYS A 130 12.40 -10.26 1.34
CA LYS A 130 12.41 -10.61 2.75
C LYS A 130 11.07 -11.24 3.10
N PRO A 131 11.07 -12.36 3.85
CA PRO A 131 9.84 -12.86 4.46
C PRO A 131 9.19 -11.76 5.28
N ARG A 132 7.86 -11.74 5.31
CA ARG A 132 7.14 -10.85 6.23
C ARG A 132 7.54 -11.19 7.66
N THR A 133 7.74 -10.15 8.48
CA THR A 133 8.00 -10.27 9.92
C THR A 133 6.73 -10.33 10.75
N THR A 134 5.57 -10.31 10.07
CA THR A 134 4.25 -10.41 10.69
C THR A 134 3.85 -11.86 10.72
N SER A 135 3.64 -12.39 11.93
CA SER A 135 3.15 -13.75 12.15
C SER A 135 1.67 -13.69 12.52
N LEU A 136 0.82 -14.37 11.74
CA LEU A 136 -0.62 -14.42 12.03
C LEU A 136 -0.93 -15.17 13.33
N ILE A 137 -0.02 -16.02 13.79
CA ILE A 137 -0.19 -16.86 14.98
C ILE A 137 0.38 -16.15 16.21
N ASP A 138 1.53 -15.49 16.07
CA ASP A 138 2.25 -14.93 17.22
C ASP A 138 1.88 -13.46 17.50
N ASP A 139 1.42 -12.71 16.49
CA ASP A 139 1.18 -11.27 16.63
C ASP A 139 -0.27 -10.92 17.03
N VAL A 140 -1.23 -11.84 16.91
CA VAL A 140 -2.65 -11.61 17.25
C VAL A 140 -3.31 -12.85 17.82
N SER A 141 -4.35 -12.64 18.63
CA SER A 141 -5.20 -13.74 19.11
C SER A 141 -6.07 -14.32 18.00
N ALA A 142 -6.56 -15.55 18.16
CA ALA A 142 -7.53 -16.13 17.23
C ALA A 142 -8.82 -15.30 17.10
N LEU A 143 -9.26 -14.68 18.20
CA LEU A 143 -10.42 -13.78 18.22
C LEU A 143 -10.16 -12.50 17.41
N ASP A 144 -8.98 -11.91 17.52
CA ASP A 144 -8.62 -10.73 16.74
C ASP A 144 -8.42 -11.08 15.26
N LEU A 145 -7.87 -12.26 14.95
CA LEU A 145 -7.77 -12.72 13.57
C LEU A 145 -9.14 -12.88 12.91
N ASP A 146 -10.12 -13.43 13.63
CA ASP A 146 -11.49 -13.55 13.16
C ASP A 146 -12.17 -12.18 13.01
N ALA A 147 -11.94 -11.27 13.95
CA ALA A 147 -12.41 -9.89 13.86
C ALA A 147 -11.85 -9.18 12.62
N ILE A 148 -10.54 -9.29 12.35
CA ILE A 148 -9.90 -8.70 11.16
C ILE A 148 -10.53 -9.28 9.88
N ARG A 149 -10.70 -10.60 9.80
CA ARG A 149 -11.31 -11.25 8.63
C ARG A 149 -12.74 -10.78 8.40
N THR A 150 -13.50 -10.61 9.47
CA THR A 150 -14.87 -10.12 9.41
C THR A 150 -14.91 -8.66 8.95
N THR A 151 -14.15 -7.79 9.61
CA THR A 151 -14.08 -6.35 9.31
C THR A 151 -13.65 -6.08 7.88
N TYR A 152 -12.67 -6.82 7.37
CA TYR A 152 -12.07 -6.59 6.06
C TYR A 152 -12.53 -7.59 4.98
N ALA A 153 -13.63 -8.32 5.21
CA ALA A 153 -14.09 -9.38 4.30
C ALA A 153 -14.25 -8.92 2.85
N ASN A 154 -14.80 -7.72 2.64
CA ASN A 154 -14.98 -7.13 1.31
C ASN A 154 -13.65 -6.83 0.63
N LEU A 155 -12.72 -6.19 1.37
CA LEU A 155 -11.39 -5.88 0.87
C LEU A 155 -10.59 -7.15 0.54
N ILE A 156 -10.68 -8.17 1.40
CA ILE A 156 -10.07 -9.49 1.18
C ILE A 156 -10.61 -10.09 -0.13
N ALA A 157 -11.93 -10.20 -0.27
CA ALA A 157 -12.53 -10.75 -1.48
C ALA A 157 -12.19 -9.95 -2.75
N ALA A 158 -12.06 -8.62 -2.64
CA ALA A 158 -11.66 -7.77 -3.75
C ALA A 158 -10.19 -7.97 -4.14
N ILE A 159 -9.29 -8.08 -3.17
CA ILE A 159 -7.87 -8.34 -3.40
C ILE A 159 -7.65 -9.77 -3.91
N ASP A 160 -8.37 -10.78 -3.42
CA ASP A 160 -8.24 -12.17 -3.89
C ASP A 160 -8.62 -12.33 -5.36
N ARG A 161 -9.59 -11.55 -5.83
CA ARG A 161 -9.98 -11.51 -7.25
C ARG A 161 -9.08 -10.64 -8.12
N ALA A 162 -8.24 -9.79 -7.52
CA ALA A 162 -7.38 -8.90 -8.28
C ALA A 162 -6.20 -9.68 -8.89
N PRO A 163 -5.85 -9.42 -10.16
CA PRO A 163 -4.64 -10.00 -10.75
C PRO A 163 -3.39 -9.47 -10.05
N ASP A 164 -2.30 -10.23 -10.08
CA ASP A 164 -1.04 -9.85 -9.46
C ASP A 164 -0.43 -8.56 -10.04
N LEU A 165 -0.74 -8.27 -11.30
CA LEU A 165 -0.32 -7.05 -11.97
C LEU A 165 -1.42 -6.55 -12.92
N THR A 166 -1.65 -5.24 -12.94
CA THR A 166 -2.48 -4.56 -13.93
C THR A 166 -1.88 -3.22 -14.30
N ILE A 167 -1.91 -2.87 -15.59
CA ILE A 167 -1.48 -1.57 -16.08
C ILE A 167 -2.66 -0.84 -16.70
N TRP A 168 -2.96 0.33 -16.15
CA TRP A 168 -3.91 1.29 -16.71
C TRP A 168 -3.13 2.37 -17.43
N ARG A 169 -3.40 2.57 -18.72
CA ARG A 169 -2.81 3.66 -19.50
C ARG A 169 -3.73 4.88 -19.49
N LYS A 170 -3.14 6.06 -19.39
CA LYS A 170 -3.86 7.33 -19.58
C LYS A 170 -4.49 7.33 -20.98
N GLN A 171 -5.74 7.78 -21.10
CA GLN A 171 -6.31 8.06 -22.42
C GLN A 171 -5.66 9.34 -22.98
N CYS A 172 -5.11 9.23 -24.19
CA CYS A 172 -4.58 10.36 -24.95
C CYS A 172 -5.70 11.32 -25.33
#